data_AF-A0AA51MVI5-F1
#
_entry.id   AF-A0AA51MVI5-F1
#
_cell.length_a   1.000
_cell.length_b   1.000
_cell.length_c   1.000
_cell.angle_alpha   90.00
_cell.angle_beta   90.00
_cell.angle_gamma   90.00
#
_symmetry.space_group_name_H-M   'P 1'
#
loop_
_entity.id
_entity.type
_entity.pdbx_description
1 polymer ?
#
loop_
_entity_poly.entity_id
_entity_poly.type
_entity_poly.pdbx_seq_one_letter_code
_entity_poly.pdbx_strand_id
1 'polypeptide(L)'
;MSNNKLEGHEELDMVDFSSKPKSKGKGSGSSSMVRMHINIGKRKGVSPRHILSALLEVTGLPKKSVGDIDVYDKFTFIEVPREYEDEVLDGLNGSRIKGTRVKAEIANPKRK
;
A
#
# COMPACT_ATOMS: atom_id res chain seq x y z
N MET A 1 -43.29 17.03 33.03
CA MET A 1 -42.91 15.63 32.75
C MET A 1 -42.20 15.66 31.39
N SER A 2 -40.93 16.03 31.34
CA SER A 2 -39.72 15.20 31.54
C SER A 2 -39.46 14.23 30.36
N ASN A 3 -38.70 14.74 29.39
CA ASN A 3 -37.49 14.21 28.72
C ASN A 3 -37.45 12.80 28.09
N ASN A 4 -37.03 12.79 26.81
CA ASN A 4 -35.97 11.95 26.21
C ASN A 4 -35.47 12.74 24.97
N LYS A 5 -34.25 13.29 24.78
CA LYS A 5 -32.86 12.87 25.11
C LYS A 5 -32.66 11.43 24.58
N LEU A 6 -31.88 11.11 23.55
CA LEU A 6 -30.57 11.54 23.02
C LEU A 6 -30.51 11.08 21.53
N GLU A 7 -29.98 11.90 20.62
CA GLU A 7 -28.64 11.80 19.98
C GLU A 7 -28.52 10.77 18.85
N GLY A 8 -27.85 11.19 17.77
CA GLY A 8 -27.15 10.29 16.86
C GLY A 8 -27.62 10.30 15.41
N HIS A 9 -27.66 11.47 14.77
CA HIS A 9 -27.53 11.56 13.31
C HIS A 9 -26.06 11.37 12.97
N GLU A 10 -25.70 10.38 12.14
CA GLU A 10 -24.56 10.50 11.20
C GLU A 10 -24.87 9.69 9.93
N GLU A 11 -25.17 10.43 8.87
CA GLU A 11 -25.15 9.98 7.48
C GLU A 11 -23.78 9.36 7.19
N LEU A 12 -23.77 8.13 6.66
CA LEU A 12 -22.55 7.52 6.12
C LEU A 12 -22.24 8.19 4.77
N ASP A 13 -21.68 9.40 4.84
CA ASP A 13 -21.15 10.11 3.70
C ASP A 13 -19.94 9.36 3.12
N MET A 14 -20.00 9.22 1.79
CA MET A 14 -18.93 8.97 0.82
C MET A 14 -17.57 8.48 1.34
N VAL A 15 -17.18 7.29 0.84
CA VAL A 15 -15.79 6.81 0.84
C VAL A 15 -14.89 7.73 0.00
N ASP A 16 -14.33 8.75 0.63
CA ASP A 16 -13.29 9.61 0.04
C ASP A 16 -12.02 8.79 -0.21
N PHE A 17 -11.71 8.57 -1.49
CA PHE A 17 -10.50 7.89 -1.95
C PHE A 17 -9.30 8.84 -2.08
N SER A 18 -9.37 10.05 -1.51
CA SER A 18 -8.33 11.06 -1.63
C SER A 18 -7.88 11.58 -0.27
N SER A 19 -6.56 11.63 -0.10
CA SER A 19 -5.88 12.53 0.84
C SER A 19 -5.95 12.20 2.34
N LYS A 20 -5.13 11.24 2.79
CA LYS A 20 -4.59 11.32 4.15
C LYS A 20 -3.30 12.16 4.16
N PRO A 21 -3.19 13.20 5.01
CA PRO A 21 -2.02 14.05 5.10
C PRO A 21 -0.86 13.30 5.78
N LYS A 22 0.36 13.51 5.28
CA LYS A 22 1.60 13.05 5.92
C LYS A 22 1.79 13.76 7.27
N SER A 23 1.48 13.07 8.36
CA SER A 23 1.96 13.43 9.70
C SER A 23 2.99 12.41 10.17
N LYS A 24 4.23 12.90 10.26
CA LYS A 24 5.38 12.23 10.84
C LYS A 24 5.12 12.01 12.34
N GLY A 25 4.62 10.84 12.71
CA GLY A 25 4.37 10.44 14.10
C GLY A 25 5.23 9.23 14.46
N LYS A 26 6.26 9.46 15.27
CA LYS A 26 6.98 8.41 16.01
C LYS A 26 5.99 7.85 17.04
N GLY A 27 5.35 6.73 16.74
CA GLY A 27 4.29 6.12 17.56
C GLY A 27 4.48 4.61 17.67
N SER A 28 4.62 4.15 18.90
CA SER A 28 4.81 2.78 19.36
C SER A 28 3.77 1.80 18.80
N GLY A 29 4.22 0.78 18.07
CA GLY A 29 3.41 -0.25 17.42
C GLY A 29 4.22 -0.92 16.31
N SER A 30 5.22 -1.71 16.69
CA SER A 30 6.31 -2.22 15.85
C SER A 30 5.86 -3.25 14.79
N SER A 31 5.01 -2.87 13.83
CA SER A 31 5.12 -3.46 12.50
C SER A 31 6.17 -2.65 11.76
N SER A 32 7.41 -3.16 11.78
CA SER A 32 8.48 -2.59 10.96
C SER A 32 8.02 -2.65 9.51
N MET A 33 7.64 -1.53 8.91
CA MET A 33 7.30 -1.51 7.49
C MET A 33 8.59 -1.45 6.67
N VAL A 34 8.64 -2.22 5.60
CA VAL A 34 9.72 -2.24 4.62
C VAL A 34 9.18 -1.65 3.34
N ARG A 35 9.91 -0.66 2.81
CA ARG A 35 9.61 -0.10 1.51
C ARG A 35 10.27 -0.96 0.44
N MET A 36 9.53 -1.28 -0.61
CA MET A 36 9.99 -2.06 -1.75
C MET A 36 9.89 -1.27 -3.04
N HIS A 37 10.83 -1.51 -3.92
CA HIS A 37 10.93 -0.96 -5.27
C HIS A 37 10.52 -2.02 -6.28
N ILE A 38 9.57 -1.68 -7.14
CA ILE A 38 9.12 -2.53 -8.25
C ILE A 38 9.44 -1.82 -9.55
N ASN A 39 10.09 -2.50 -10.49
CA ASN A 39 10.52 -1.95 -11.78
C ASN A 39 9.36 -1.74 -12.80
N ILE A 40 8.17 -1.36 -12.33
CA ILE A 40 7.01 -1.08 -13.17
C ILE A 40 6.31 0.21 -12.74
N GLY A 41 5.84 0.99 -13.70
CA GLY A 41 5.22 2.29 -13.42
C GLY A 41 4.12 2.66 -14.43
N LYS A 42 3.69 3.93 -14.39
CA LYS A 42 2.60 4.48 -15.19
C LYS A 42 2.79 4.27 -16.69
N ARG A 43 4.02 4.28 -17.21
CA ARG A 43 4.31 4.05 -18.64
C ARG A 43 3.90 2.66 -19.13
N LYS A 44 3.76 1.70 -18.22
CA LYS A 44 3.23 0.36 -18.51
C LYS A 44 1.71 0.27 -18.26
N GLY A 45 1.05 1.42 -18.07
CA GLY A 45 -0.37 1.53 -17.76
C GLY A 45 -0.72 0.95 -16.38
N VAL A 46 0.24 0.90 -15.46
CA VAL A 46 0.04 0.39 -14.11
C VAL A 46 -0.46 1.49 -13.19
N SER A 47 -1.33 1.11 -12.27
CA SER A 47 -1.99 2.00 -11.30
C SER A 47 -1.85 1.39 -9.92
N PRO A 48 -2.02 2.18 -8.83
CA PRO A 48 -1.88 1.67 -7.46
C PRO A 48 -2.76 0.45 -7.20
N ARG A 49 -3.98 0.45 -7.76
CA ARG A 49 -4.93 -0.66 -7.69
C ARG A 49 -4.41 -1.95 -8.35
N HIS A 50 -3.69 -1.86 -9.46
CA HIS A 50 -3.08 -3.02 -10.12
C HIS A 50 -1.94 -3.60 -9.29
N ILE A 51 -1.10 -2.73 -8.70
CA ILE A 51 0.01 -3.12 -7.82
C ILE A 51 -0.53 -3.81 -6.58
N LEU A 52 -1.55 -3.21 -5.96
CA LEU A 52 -2.21 -3.77 -4.81
C LEU A 52 -2.80 -5.14 -5.13
N SER A 53 -3.59 -5.29 -6.20
CA SER A 53 -4.15 -6.59 -6.57
C SER A 53 -3.07 -7.66 -6.77
N ALA A 54 -1.96 -7.34 -7.44
CA ALA A 54 -0.85 -8.27 -7.61
C ALA A 54 -0.17 -8.63 -6.29
N LEU A 55 -0.01 -7.66 -5.39
CA LEU A 55 0.57 -7.90 -4.06
C LEU A 55 -0.30 -8.85 -3.22
N LEU A 56 -1.61 -8.59 -3.20
CA LEU A 56 -2.58 -9.44 -2.50
C LEU A 56 -2.60 -10.87 -3.07
N GLU A 57 -2.50 -11.00 -4.40
CA GLU A 57 -2.48 -12.31 -5.08
C GLU A 57 -1.21 -13.11 -4.76
N VAL A 58 -0.08 -12.43 -4.66
CA VAL A 58 1.23 -13.07 -4.44
C VAL A 58 1.44 -13.50 -2.99
N THR A 59 1.07 -12.65 -2.04
CA THR A 59 1.42 -12.83 -0.61
C THR A 59 0.22 -13.14 0.27
N GLY A 60 -1.01 -12.97 -0.23
CA GLY A 60 -2.22 -13.14 0.59
C GLY A 60 -2.39 -12.12 1.72
N LEU A 61 -1.48 -11.15 1.86
CA LEU A 61 -1.57 -10.13 2.91
C LEU A 61 -2.84 -9.30 2.71
N PRO A 62 -3.53 -8.88 3.79
CA PRO A 62 -4.74 -8.09 3.64
C PRO A 62 -4.39 -6.68 3.16
N LYS A 63 -5.25 -6.09 2.31
CA LYS A 63 -5.10 -4.71 1.80
C LYS A 63 -4.83 -3.67 2.90
N LYS A 64 -5.36 -3.90 4.09
CA LYS A 64 -5.22 -3.00 5.25
C LYS A 64 -3.79 -2.98 5.83
N SER A 65 -3.00 -4.04 5.58
CA SER A 65 -1.61 -4.15 6.01
C SER A 65 -0.65 -3.53 5.01
N VAL A 66 -1.10 -3.22 3.79
CA VAL A 66 -0.31 -2.46 2.81
C VAL A 66 -0.28 -1.00 3.23
N GLY A 67 0.91 -0.44 3.29
CA GLY A 67 1.14 0.98 3.53
C GLY A 67 0.97 1.81 2.25
N ASP A 68 1.81 2.83 2.11
CA ASP A 68 1.76 3.73 0.97
C ASP A 68 2.19 3.04 -0.34
N ILE A 69 1.49 3.38 -1.44
CA ILE A 69 1.79 2.92 -2.80
C ILE A 69 2.06 4.14 -3.69
N ASP A 70 3.33 4.38 -3.99
CA ASP A 70 3.78 5.46 -4.86
C ASP A 70 4.09 4.96 -6.26
N VAL A 71 3.23 5.24 -7.23
CA VAL A 71 3.46 4.86 -8.64
C VAL A 71 4.12 6.02 -9.39
N TYR A 72 5.33 5.79 -9.91
CA TYR A 72 6.06 6.71 -10.78
C TYR A 72 5.97 6.27 -12.25
N ASP A 73 6.56 7.03 -13.17
CA ASP A 73 6.54 6.71 -14.60
C ASP A 73 7.16 5.36 -14.94
N LYS A 74 8.33 5.07 -14.35
CA LYS A 74 9.15 3.88 -14.68
C LYS A 74 9.08 2.78 -13.62
N PHE A 75 8.80 3.14 -12.38
CA PHE A 75 8.83 2.24 -11.23
C PHE A 75 7.74 2.58 -10.22
N THR A 76 7.56 1.74 -9.22
CA THR A 76 6.60 1.92 -8.14
C THR A 76 7.30 1.62 -6.82
N PHE A 77 6.94 2.33 -5.77
CA PHE A 77 7.27 1.95 -4.41
C PHE A 77 6.02 1.51 -3.65
N ILE A 78 6.18 0.50 -2.79
CA ILE A 78 5.14 0.03 -1.88
C ILE A 78 5.72 -0.13 -0.48
N GLU A 79 4.90 0.05 0.55
CA GLU A 79 5.27 -0.30 1.92
C GLU A 79 4.48 -1.53 2.37
N VAL A 80 5.19 -2.51 2.90
CA VAL A 80 4.63 -3.77 3.41
C VAL A 80 5.21 -4.08 4.79
N PRO A 81 4.51 -4.84 5.64
CA PRO A 81 5.08 -5.29 6.90
C PRO A 81 6.32 -6.16 6.64
N ARG A 82 7.34 -6.01 7.48
CA ARG A 82 8.61 -6.75 7.35
C ARG A 82 8.44 -8.26 7.36
N GLU A 83 7.42 -8.77 8.05
CA GLU A 83 7.13 -10.22 8.06
C GLU A 83 6.86 -10.78 6.67
N TYR A 84 6.31 -9.96 5.76
CA TYR A 84 6.01 -10.34 4.38
C TYR A 84 7.15 -9.97 3.41
N GLU A 85 8.29 -9.45 3.89
CA GLU A 85 9.34 -8.97 2.99
C GLU A 85 9.85 -10.08 2.07
N ASP A 86 10.08 -11.27 2.62
CA ASP A 86 10.61 -12.41 1.86
C ASP A 86 9.58 -12.92 0.85
N GLU A 87 8.32 -13.07 1.27
CA GLU A 87 7.21 -13.48 0.38
C GLU A 87 6.98 -12.49 -0.77
N VAL A 88 7.04 -11.19 -0.50
CA VAL A 88 6.90 -10.18 -1.56
C VAL A 88 8.08 -10.24 -2.53
N LEU A 89 9.31 -10.41 -2.04
CA LEU A 89 10.50 -10.50 -2.89
C LEU A 89 10.48 -11.75 -3.75
N ASP A 90 10.23 -12.92 -3.16
CA ASP A 90 10.18 -14.18 -3.90
C ASP A 90 9.01 -14.18 -4.89
N GLY A 91 7.84 -13.80 -4.43
CA GLY A 91 6.62 -13.90 -5.20
C GLY A 91 6.44 -12.82 -6.29
N LEU A 92 6.97 -11.60 -6.11
CA LEU A 92 6.97 -10.61 -7.19
C LEU A 92 8.10 -10.80 -8.19
N ASN A 93 9.23 -11.41 -7.79
CA ASN A 93 10.34 -11.62 -8.71
C ASN A 93 10.01 -12.66 -9.78
N GLY A 94 9.76 -12.19 -11.00
CA GLY A 94 9.34 -13.05 -12.11
C GLY A 94 7.82 -13.11 -12.33
N SER A 95 7.04 -12.50 -11.43
CA SER A 95 5.61 -12.31 -11.60
C SER A 95 5.29 -11.31 -12.72
N ARG A 96 4.02 -11.28 -13.14
CA ARG A 96 3.54 -10.44 -14.24
C ARG A 96 2.43 -9.52 -13.76
N ILE A 97 2.69 -8.22 -13.78
CA ILE A 97 1.67 -7.20 -13.52
C ILE A 97 1.25 -6.62 -14.87
N LYS A 98 -0.03 -6.74 -15.22
CA LYS A 98 -0.55 -6.37 -16.57
C LYS A 98 0.27 -6.98 -17.71
N GLY A 99 0.64 -8.26 -17.59
CA GLY A 99 1.42 -8.98 -18.60
C GLY A 99 2.90 -8.58 -18.70
N THR A 100 3.35 -7.56 -17.96
CA THR A 100 4.75 -7.13 -17.90
C THR A 100 5.45 -7.87 -16.77
N ARG A 101 6.58 -8.51 -17.05
CA ARG A 101 7.40 -9.14 -16.01
C ARG A 101 7.98 -8.06 -15.09
N VAL A 102 7.84 -8.28 -13.79
CA VAL A 102 8.34 -7.36 -12.78
C VAL A 102 9.44 -7.98 -11.94
N LYS A 103 10.22 -7.10 -11.30
CA LYS A 103 11.25 -7.40 -10.32
C LYS A 103 10.99 -6.51 -9.11
N ALA A 104 11.00 -7.12 -7.93
CA ALA A 104 10.87 -6.42 -6.66
C ALA A 104 12.20 -6.50 -5.89
N GLU A 105 12.58 -5.37 -5.28
CA GLU A 105 13.79 -5.25 -4.48
C GLU A 105 13.50 -4.38 -3.26
N ILE A 106 14.21 -4.60 -2.15
CA ILE A 106 14.11 -3.71 -0.98
C ILE A 106 14.54 -2.31 -1.41
N ALA A 107 13.67 -1.33 -1.21
CA ALA A 107 13.97 0.04 -1.56
C ALA A 107 14.98 0.58 -0.55
N ASN A 108 16.23 0.69 -0.96
CA ASN A 108 17.21 1.36 -0.12
C ASN A 108 16.83 2.85 -0.06
N PRO A 109 16.58 3.43 1.13
CA PRO A 109 16.38 4.86 1.23
C PRO A 109 17.72 5.50 0.84
N LYS A 110 17.81 6.05 -0.38
CA LYS A 110 18.94 6.91 -0.71
C LYS A 110 18.95 8.03 0.34
N ARG A 111 19.91 7.94 1.25
CA ARG A 111 20.26 9.01 2.17
C ARG A 111 20.51 10.26 1.31
N LYS A 112 19.92 11.36 1.80
CA LYS A 112 20.08 12.73 1.32
C LYS A 112 21.52 13.05 0.95
#